data_AF-Q4T1T9-F1
#
_entry.id   AF-Q4T1T9-F1
#
_cell.length_a   1.000
_cell.length_b   1.000
_cell.length_c   1.000
_cell.angle_alpha   90.00
_cell.angle_beta   90.00
_cell.angle_gamma   90.00
#
_symmetry.space_group_name_H-M   'P 1'
#
loop_
_entity.id
_entity.type
_entity.pdbx_description
1 polymer ?
#
loop_
_entity_poly.entity_id
_entity_poly.type
_entity_poly.pdbx_seq_one_letter_code
_entity_poly.pdbx_strand_id
1 'polypeptide(L)'
;KVLKELIEPYSLRVERLQEFLQDVKPLIQVEIVPLEDPYGISVADPHLECIVVSEETKKGGEAVNKKRKENGLSALVLHEIQLLKDSHHSETEEEKISSSSLRSRLLGTLLSPPIDTPHLPALPYVIGLTGGSGSGKSSIARHLEALGAIRIDCDQLGHEAYQPGTVAYHRVLEEFGSDLTNEDKTINRRALGRKVFGNKERLKALTDIVWPEIALLVKDKIRQAKEDGKQVCVVDAAVLLEAGWTDMVHEVWVTIIPDEEVKLYFYLHTHTHQKTYTSLDCSVSQRQKSSKNRNNTVKQFNDVYMFFFNKVFFFCSQTLNYLIYRLYFFVVVFWFYFCFLPKLTLKTEKLGCYSTCVSLVVFFFQAVTRITERDGVSSEDALRRLQSQWSNAKQVEHANVVLSTLWEPEVTRKQVRRSL
;
A
#
# COMPACT_ATOMS: atom_id res chain seq x y z
N LYS A 1 -3.90 6.31 7.67
CA LYS A 1 -2.95 5.84 8.70
C LYS A 1 -1.93 4.95 7.99
N VAL A 2 -0.65 5.28 8.11
CA VAL A 2 0.44 4.45 7.54
C VAL A 2 0.44 3.07 8.17
N LEU A 3 0.56 2.00 7.36
CA LEU A 3 0.54 0.60 7.81
C LEU A 3 -0.67 0.26 8.69
N LYS A 4 -1.88 0.64 8.27
CA LYS A 4 -3.12 0.38 9.02
C LYS A 4 -3.37 -1.12 9.26
N GLU A 5 -2.77 -1.97 8.42
CA GLU A 5 -2.88 -3.42 8.44
C GLU A 5 -2.18 -4.05 9.66
N LEU A 6 -1.25 -3.32 10.28
CA LEU A 6 -0.57 -3.70 11.51
C LEU A 6 -1.23 -3.08 12.75
N ILE A 7 -2.45 -2.54 12.62
CA ILE A 7 -3.20 -2.05 13.79
C ILE A 7 -3.80 -3.25 14.51
N GLU A 8 -3.50 -3.35 15.80
CA GLU A 8 -4.06 -4.39 16.66
C GLU A 8 -5.59 -4.32 16.73
N PRO A 9 -6.27 -5.49 16.85
CA PRO A 9 -7.70 -5.55 17.05
C PRO A 9 -8.16 -4.64 18.18
N TYR A 10 -9.36 -4.05 18.05
CA TYR A 10 -9.92 -3.16 19.06
C TYR A 10 -9.97 -3.83 20.43
N SER A 11 -10.44 -5.07 20.51
CA SER A 11 -10.53 -5.85 21.75
C SER A 11 -9.19 -5.94 22.49
N LEU A 12 -8.11 -6.31 21.79
CA LEU A 12 -6.78 -6.45 22.39
C LEU A 12 -6.23 -5.10 22.88
N ARG A 13 -6.49 -4.01 22.14
CA ARG A 13 -6.09 -2.67 22.57
C ARG A 13 -6.86 -2.19 23.79
N VAL A 14 -8.14 -2.55 23.90
CA VAL A 14 -8.97 -2.26 25.07
C VAL A 14 -8.45 -3.01 26.29
N GLU A 15 -8.22 -4.31 26.16
CA GLU A 15 -7.68 -5.17 27.22
C GLU A 15 -6.37 -4.61 27.79
N ARG A 16 -5.37 -4.35 26.93
CA ARG A 16 -4.08 -3.77 27.36
C ARG A 16 -4.21 -2.40 27.99
N LEU A 17 -5.13 -1.57 27.49
CA LEU A 17 -5.40 -0.26 28.10
C LEU A 17 -6.03 -0.42 29.49
N GLN A 18 -6.94 -1.38 29.67
CA GLN A 18 -7.55 -1.68 30.96
C GLN A 18 -6.50 -2.17 31.98
N GLU A 19 -5.64 -3.11 31.57
CA GLU A 19 -4.52 -3.60 32.40
C GLU A 19 -3.63 -2.44 32.86
N PHE A 20 -3.18 -1.60 31.92
CA PHE A 20 -2.35 -0.44 32.22
C PHE A 20 -3.04 0.55 33.18
N LEU A 21 -4.33 0.84 32.97
CA LEU A 21 -5.07 1.76 33.83
C LEU A 21 -5.31 1.19 35.23
N GLN A 22 -5.52 -0.12 35.33
CA GLN A 22 -5.63 -0.83 36.60
C GLN A 22 -4.33 -0.77 37.40
N ASP A 23 -3.19 -0.92 36.72
CA ASP A 23 -1.87 -0.83 37.36
C ASP A 23 -1.54 0.60 37.82
N VAL A 24 -1.84 1.60 37.00
CA VAL A 24 -1.50 3.00 37.28
C VAL A 24 -2.44 3.62 38.31
N LYS A 25 -3.76 3.33 38.23
CA LYS A 25 -4.76 3.93 39.12
C LYS A 25 -6.01 3.04 39.25
N PRO A 26 -6.00 2.00 40.10
CA PRO A 26 -7.06 0.98 40.13
C PRO A 26 -8.44 1.50 40.55
N LEU A 27 -8.51 2.67 41.20
CA LEU A 27 -9.77 3.27 41.66
C LEU A 27 -10.46 4.12 40.57
N ILE A 28 -9.85 4.32 39.40
CA ILE A 28 -10.45 5.09 38.32
C ILE A 28 -11.51 4.26 37.59
N GLN A 29 -12.74 4.78 37.52
CA GLN A 29 -13.77 4.21 36.66
C GLN A 29 -13.50 4.66 35.22
N VAL A 30 -13.39 3.69 34.31
CA VAL A 30 -13.03 3.94 32.91
C VAL A 30 -14.07 3.29 32.02
N GLU A 31 -14.63 4.09 31.13
CA GLU A 31 -15.45 3.61 30.02
C GLU A 31 -14.65 3.78 28.73
N ILE A 32 -14.44 2.69 28.00
CA ILE A 32 -13.68 2.68 26.74
C ILE A 32 -14.66 2.46 25.61
N VAL A 33 -14.80 3.48 24.75
CA VAL A 33 -15.71 3.46 23.61
C VAL A 33 -14.94 3.54 22.29
N PRO A 34 -15.37 2.81 21.24
CA PRO A 34 -14.81 2.95 19.92
C PRO A 34 -15.19 4.31 19.33
N LEU A 35 -14.25 4.97 18.66
CA LEU A 35 -14.51 6.19 17.90
C LEU A 35 -14.80 5.84 16.44
N GLU A 36 -16.05 6.01 16.04
CA GLU A 36 -16.50 5.80 14.65
C GLU A 36 -16.50 7.10 13.83
N ASP A 37 -16.56 8.24 14.51
CA ASP A 37 -16.54 9.58 13.92
C ASP A 37 -15.54 10.49 14.67
N PRO A 38 -15.18 11.67 14.09
CA PRO A 38 -14.20 12.56 14.69
C PRO A 38 -14.58 13.16 16.05
N TYR A 39 -15.86 13.14 16.42
CA TYR A 39 -16.38 13.72 17.66
C TYR A 39 -16.74 12.66 18.70
N GLY A 40 -17.28 11.51 18.28
CA GLY A 40 -17.71 10.43 19.18
C GLY A 40 -18.75 10.90 20.20
N ILE A 41 -18.74 10.29 21.39
CA ILE A 41 -19.71 10.63 22.47
C ILE A 41 -19.59 12.07 22.98
N SER A 42 -18.45 12.73 22.71
CA SER A 42 -18.14 14.05 23.27
C SER A 42 -19.11 15.15 22.85
N VAL A 43 -19.89 14.96 21.79
CA VAL A 43 -20.90 15.93 21.32
C VAL A 43 -22.34 15.55 21.66
N ALA A 44 -22.53 14.43 22.36
CA ALA A 44 -23.84 13.90 22.76
C ALA A 44 -24.00 13.82 24.28
N ASP A 45 -22.93 13.52 25.03
CA ASP A 45 -22.99 13.35 26.47
C ASP A 45 -22.94 14.71 27.22
N PRO A 46 -24.01 15.09 27.95
CA PRO A 46 -24.04 16.33 28.74
C PRO A 46 -23.21 16.26 30.03
N HIS A 47 -22.86 15.08 30.52
CA HIS A 47 -22.15 14.88 31.79
C HIS A 47 -20.64 15.06 31.70
N LEU A 48 -20.09 15.12 30.47
CA LEU A 48 -18.68 15.41 30.28
C LEU A 48 -18.35 16.85 30.69
N GLU A 49 -17.32 17.00 31.52
CA GLU A 49 -16.87 18.29 32.05
C GLU A 49 -15.62 18.83 31.33
N CYS A 50 -14.75 17.92 30.86
CA CYS A 50 -13.49 18.28 30.24
C CYS A 50 -13.11 17.35 29.08
N ILE A 51 -12.19 17.82 28.23
CA ILE A 51 -11.55 17.03 27.18
C ILE A 51 -10.04 17.27 27.24
N VAL A 52 -9.28 16.18 27.21
CA VAL A 52 -7.81 16.22 27.18
C VAL A 52 -7.33 16.11 25.75
N VAL A 53 -6.48 17.04 25.32
CA VAL A 53 -5.93 17.12 23.96
C VAL A 53 -4.43 17.34 24.01
N SER A 54 -3.73 16.91 22.96
CA SER A 54 -2.34 17.31 22.75
C SER A 54 -2.26 18.68 22.09
N GLU A 55 -1.08 19.31 22.10
CA GLU A 55 -0.82 20.56 21.37
C GLU A 55 -1.24 20.43 19.88
N GLU A 56 -0.96 19.29 19.26
CA GLU A 56 -1.31 18.99 17.86
C GLU A 56 -2.82 18.85 17.63
N THR A 57 -3.56 18.34 18.62
CA THR A 57 -5.00 18.05 18.52
C THR A 57 -5.89 19.11 19.17
N LYS A 58 -5.33 20.21 19.64
CA LYS A 58 -6.04 21.35 20.24
C LYS A 58 -7.21 21.85 19.38
N LYS A 59 -6.96 22.04 18.08
CA LYS A 59 -8.00 22.44 17.11
C LYS A 59 -9.16 21.46 17.03
N GLY A 60 -8.89 20.16 17.24
CA GLY A 60 -9.92 19.12 17.31
C GLY A 60 -10.81 19.30 18.54
N GLY A 61 -10.22 19.57 19.70
CA GLY A 61 -10.98 19.89 20.91
C GLY A 61 -11.80 21.18 20.79
N GLU A 62 -11.27 22.21 20.13
CA GLU A 62 -12.03 23.43 19.80
C GLU A 62 -13.22 23.13 18.86
N ALA A 63 -13.02 22.24 17.88
CA ALA A 63 -14.09 21.78 16.99
C ALA A 63 -15.18 21.00 17.72
N VAL A 64 -14.81 20.14 18.68
CA VAL A 64 -15.76 19.47 19.59
C VAL A 64 -16.61 20.50 20.33
N ASN A 65 -15.97 21.53 20.92
CA ASN A 65 -16.70 22.58 21.65
C ASN A 65 -17.60 23.42 20.76
N LYS A 66 -17.20 23.70 19.52
CA LYS A 66 -18.09 24.33 18.53
C LYS A 66 -19.31 23.45 18.27
N LYS A 67 -19.11 22.14 18.08
CA LYS A 67 -20.18 21.20 17.79
C LYS A 67 -21.12 20.98 18.98
N ARG A 68 -20.59 20.95 20.20
CA ARG A 68 -21.37 20.92 21.44
C ARG A 68 -22.31 22.12 21.56
N LYS A 69 -21.82 23.33 21.27
CA LYS A 69 -22.65 24.55 21.27
C LYS A 69 -23.76 24.49 20.23
N GLU A 70 -23.48 23.98 19.02
CA GLU A 70 -24.51 23.74 17.99
C GLU A 70 -25.59 22.75 18.48
N ASN A 71 -25.20 21.77 19.28
CA ASN A 71 -26.09 20.78 19.89
C ASN A 71 -26.74 21.24 21.21
N GLY A 72 -26.54 22.50 21.63
CA GLY A 72 -27.09 23.03 22.88
C GLY A 72 -26.42 22.54 24.17
N LEU A 73 -25.21 21.98 24.08
CA LEU A 73 -24.43 21.50 25.22
C LEU A 73 -23.42 22.55 25.71
N SER A 74 -23.05 22.45 27.00
CA SER A 74 -21.99 23.25 27.61
C SER A 74 -20.63 22.95 26.96
N ALA A 75 -19.76 23.96 26.90
CA ALA A 75 -18.39 23.75 26.43
C ALA A 75 -17.58 22.96 27.48
N LEU A 76 -16.80 22.00 27.02
CA LEU A 76 -15.84 21.24 27.82
C LEU A 76 -14.63 22.10 28.14
N VAL A 77 -14.11 21.96 29.36
CA VAL A 77 -12.79 22.49 29.72
C VAL A 77 -11.72 21.77 28.89
N LEU A 78 -10.92 22.52 28.14
CA LEU A 78 -9.83 21.99 27.32
C LEU A 78 -8.55 21.90 28.14
N HIS A 79 -8.09 20.67 28.42
CA HIS A 79 -6.80 20.42 29.05
C HIS A 79 -5.78 20.00 28.00
N GLU A 80 -4.80 20.87 27.77
CA GLU A 80 -3.71 20.63 26.81
C GLU A 80 -2.54 19.92 27.52
N ILE A 81 -2.10 18.80 26.95
CA ILE A 81 -0.96 18.01 27.45
C ILE A 81 0.15 17.93 26.41
N GLN A 82 1.39 17.80 26.90
CA GLN A 82 2.55 17.57 26.06
C GLN A 82 2.69 16.08 25.75
N LEU A 83 3.08 15.78 24.51
CA LEU A 83 3.40 14.42 24.09
C LEU A 83 4.87 14.11 24.42
N LEU A 84 5.11 12.85 24.80
CA LEU A 84 6.47 12.38 25.05
C LEU A 84 7.25 12.27 23.74
N LYS A 85 8.49 12.78 23.77
CA LYS A 85 9.46 12.56 22.69
C LYS A 85 9.95 11.12 22.73
N ASP A 86 10.14 10.55 21.57
CA ASP A 86 10.76 9.24 21.42
C ASP A 86 12.27 9.40 21.30
N SER A 87 13.02 8.99 22.33
CA SER A 87 14.48 9.05 22.34
C SER A 87 15.15 8.13 21.31
N HIS A 88 14.39 7.17 20.76
CA HIS A 88 14.88 6.16 19.82
C HIS A 88 14.29 6.33 18.42
N HIS A 89 13.69 7.48 18.10
CA HIS A 89 13.19 7.72 16.75
C HIS A 89 14.33 7.70 15.71
N SER A 90 14.04 7.14 14.55
CA SER A 90 14.91 7.28 13.36
C SER A 90 14.53 8.52 12.55
N GLU A 91 15.38 8.94 11.61
CA GLU A 91 15.14 10.09 10.72
C GLU A 91 13.82 10.00 9.94
N THR A 92 13.31 8.79 9.72
CA THR A 92 12.05 8.53 9.00
C THR A 92 10.82 8.41 9.90
N GLU A 93 10.99 8.52 11.23
CA GLU A 93 9.92 8.39 12.23
C GLU A 93 9.51 9.75 12.82
N GLU A 94 8.31 9.81 13.41
CA GLU A 94 7.86 11.00 14.14
C GLU A 94 8.75 11.21 15.40
N GLU A 95 9.07 12.46 15.73
CA GLU A 95 9.85 12.79 16.94
C GLU A 95 9.15 12.37 18.24
N LYS A 96 7.81 12.32 18.22
CA LYS A 96 6.98 11.87 19.35
C LYS A 96 6.79 10.36 19.33
N ILE A 97 6.47 9.80 20.49
CA ILE A 97 5.96 8.43 20.53
C ILE A 97 4.63 8.38 19.76
N SER A 98 4.62 7.65 18.64
CA SER A 98 3.47 7.57 17.76
C SER A 98 3.16 6.12 17.40
N SER A 99 1.87 5.82 17.28
CA SER A 99 1.43 4.50 16.80
C SER A 99 1.95 4.18 15.40
N SER A 100 2.19 5.19 14.56
CA SER A 100 2.73 5.02 13.21
C SER A 100 4.18 4.55 13.25
N SER A 101 5.03 5.20 14.05
CA SER A 101 6.43 4.78 14.28
C SER A 101 6.48 3.37 14.85
N LEU A 102 5.64 3.05 15.83
CA LEU A 102 5.57 1.70 16.41
C LEU A 102 5.24 0.62 15.35
N ARG A 103 4.25 0.87 14.47
CA ARG A 103 3.92 -0.07 13.38
C ARG A 103 5.07 -0.21 12.37
N SER A 104 5.78 0.86 12.06
CA SER A 104 6.98 0.78 11.20
C SER A 104 8.09 -0.06 11.83
N ARG A 105 8.25 -0.02 13.16
CA ARG A 105 9.23 -0.83 13.89
C ARG A 105 8.90 -2.32 13.90
N LEU A 106 7.62 -2.68 13.80
CA LEU A 106 7.19 -4.09 13.65
C LEU A 106 7.63 -4.70 12.31
N LEU A 107 7.90 -3.89 11.29
CA LEU A 107 8.37 -4.41 10.01
C LEU A 107 9.71 -5.12 10.16
N GLY A 108 9.77 -6.30 9.56
CA GLY A 108 10.90 -7.20 9.64
C GLY A 108 11.07 -7.90 11.00
N THR A 109 10.10 -7.78 11.92
CA THR A 109 10.04 -8.60 13.14
C THR A 109 9.06 -9.77 12.98
N LEU A 110 9.20 -10.77 13.84
CA LEU A 110 8.27 -11.89 13.92
C LEU A 110 6.97 -11.45 14.60
N LEU A 111 5.90 -11.33 13.84
CA LEU A 111 4.56 -10.92 14.31
C LEU A 111 3.80 -12.09 14.95
N SER A 112 4.02 -13.29 14.45
CA SER A 112 3.40 -14.53 14.90
C SER A 112 4.42 -15.67 14.85
N PRO A 113 4.38 -16.64 15.79
CA PRO A 113 5.32 -17.74 15.81
C PRO A 113 5.27 -18.55 14.49
N PRO A 114 6.40 -19.14 14.04
CA PRO A 114 6.42 -19.99 12.85
C PRO A 114 5.38 -21.11 12.93
N ILE A 115 4.90 -21.55 11.77
CA ILE A 115 3.89 -22.59 11.69
C ILE A 115 4.53 -23.92 12.11
N ASP A 116 3.91 -24.62 13.06
CA ASP A 116 4.34 -25.97 13.43
C ASP A 116 4.15 -26.90 12.23
N THR A 117 5.27 -27.32 11.64
CA THR A 117 5.33 -28.06 10.37
C THR A 117 6.14 -29.34 10.57
N PRO A 118 5.62 -30.31 11.34
CA PRO A 118 6.38 -31.50 11.72
C PRO A 118 6.74 -32.41 10.53
N HIS A 119 6.04 -32.26 9.40
CA HIS A 119 6.33 -32.98 8.16
C HIS A 119 7.46 -32.34 7.33
N LEU A 120 7.86 -31.10 7.62
CA LEU A 120 8.97 -30.44 6.93
C LEU A 120 10.30 -30.78 7.61
N PRO A 121 11.38 -31.03 6.83
CA PRO A 121 12.70 -31.19 7.40
C PRO A 121 13.20 -29.85 7.96
N ALA A 122 13.93 -29.89 9.08
CA ALA A 122 14.51 -28.68 9.68
C ALA A 122 15.44 -27.89 8.72
N LEU A 123 16.05 -28.58 7.75
CA LEU A 123 16.86 -27.96 6.71
C LEU A 123 16.51 -28.52 5.31
N PRO A 124 16.50 -27.65 4.28
CA PRO A 124 16.65 -26.19 4.35
C PRO A 124 15.45 -25.53 5.03
N TYR A 125 15.68 -24.44 5.77
CA TYR A 125 14.61 -23.61 6.29
C TYR A 125 13.92 -22.87 5.15
N VAL A 126 12.68 -23.24 4.85
CA VAL A 126 11.86 -22.70 3.78
C VAL A 126 11.05 -21.48 4.23
N ILE A 127 11.29 -20.33 3.61
CA ILE A 127 10.55 -19.08 3.75
C ILE A 127 9.63 -18.92 2.53
N GLY A 128 8.33 -18.77 2.76
CA GLY A 128 7.36 -18.41 1.73
C GLY A 128 7.27 -16.90 1.59
N LEU A 129 7.81 -16.35 0.51
CA LEU A 129 7.75 -14.91 0.24
C LEU A 129 6.56 -14.61 -0.70
N THR A 130 5.62 -13.81 -0.21
CA THR A 130 4.42 -13.37 -0.94
C THR A 130 4.23 -11.86 -0.84
N GLY A 131 3.26 -11.32 -1.58
CA GLY A 131 2.92 -9.91 -1.59
C GLY A 131 2.17 -9.49 -2.85
N GLY A 132 1.42 -8.39 -2.75
CA GLY A 132 0.66 -7.83 -3.86
C GLY A 132 1.52 -7.46 -5.07
N SER A 133 0.91 -7.38 -6.25
CA SER A 133 1.59 -6.94 -7.48
C SER A 133 2.24 -5.56 -7.28
N GLY A 134 3.49 -5.40 -7.70
CA GLY A 134 4.24 -4.14 -7.53
C GLY A 134 4.79 -3.90 -6.12
N SER A 135 4.54 -4.79 -5.14
CA SER A 135 5.00 -4.67 -3.75
C SER A 135 6.52 -4.67 -3.56
N GLY A 136 7.29 -5.05 -4.59
CA GLY A 136 8.75 -5.13 -4.53
C GLY A 136 9.30 -6.48 -4.05
N LYS A 137 8.43 -7.51 -3.96
CA LYS A 137 8.78 -8.91 -3.64
C LYS A 137 10.06 -9.41 -4.32
N SER A 138 10.17 -9.29 -5.64
CA SER A 138 11.35 -9.75 -6.39
C SER A 138 12.65 -9.01 -6.04
N SER A 139 12.58 -7.81 -5.46
CA SER A 139 13.76 -7.09 -4.94
C SER A 139 14.23 -7.72 -3.63
N ILE A 140 13.30 -8.03 -2.72
CA ILE A 140 13.57 -8.72 -1.46
C ILE A 140 14.10 -10.13 -1.72
N ALA A 141 13.50 -10.87 -2.65
CA ALA A 141 13.93 -12.22 -3.00
C ALA A 141 15.38 -12.25 -3.51
N ARG A 142 15.76 -11.30 -4.39
CA ARG A 142 17.15 -11.13 -4.84
C ARG A 142 18.10 -10.72 -3.72
N HIS A 143 17.62 -9.93 -2.76
CA HIS A 143 18.43 -9.57 -1.60
C HIS A 143 18.73 -10.79 -0.71
N LEU A 144 17.73 -11.64 -0.46
CA LEU A 144 17.89 -12.89 0.29
C LEU A 144 18.82 -13.87 -0.46
N GLU A 145 18.71 -13.94 -1.78
CA GLU A 145 19.60 -14.73 -2.63
C GLU A 145 21.07 -14.28 -2.51
N ALA A 146 21.31 -12.96 -2.51
CA ALA A 146 22.64 -12.39 -2.28
C ALA A 146 23.20 -12.68 -0.86
N LEU A 147 22.34 -13.03 0.10
CA LEU A 147 22.73 -13.44 1.46
C LEU A 147 22.94 -14.97 1.57
N GLY A 148 22.76 -15.71 0.48
CA GLY A 148 23.05 -17.15 0.40
C GLY A 148 21.83 -18.05 0.37
N ALA A 149 20.60 -17.52 0.42
CA ALA A 149 19.39 -18.31 0.23
C ALA A 149 19.24 -18.76 -1.23
N ILE A 150 18.59 -19.89 -1.47
CA ILE A 150 18.19 -20.27 -2.83
C ILE A 150 16.78 -19.74 -3.13
N ARG A 151 16.61 -19.01 -4.24
CA ARG A 151 15.31 -18.49 -4.67
C ARG A 151 14.61 -19.51 -5.58
N ILE A 152 13.39 -19.87 -5.22
CA ILE A 152 12.49 -20.70 -6.04
C ILE A 152 11.39 -19.78 -6.56
N ASP A 153 11.51 -19.38 -7.83
CA ASP A 153 10.58 -18.45 -8.48
C ASP A 153 9.34 -19.19 -9.00
N CYS A 154 8.21 -19.06 -8.31
CA CYS A 154 6.99 -19.76 -8.69
C CYS A 154 6.31 -19.18 -9.95
N ASP A 155 6.59 -17.92 -10.31
CA ASP A 155 6.11 -17.35 -11.57
C ASP A 155 6.85 -18.02 -12.74
N GLN A 156 8.15 -18.30 -12.59
CA GLN A 156 8.92 -19.09 -13.54
C GLN A 156 8.45 -20.55 -13.59
N LEU A 157 8.31 -21.22 -12.43
CA LEU A 157 7.85 -22.61 -12.38
C LEU A 157 6.44 -22.76 -12.95
N GLY A 158 5.59 -21.74 -12.84
CA GLY A 158 4.28 -21.72 -13.50
C GLY A 158 4.38 -21.85 -15.02
N HIS A 159 5.39 -21.25 -15.65
CA HIS A 159 5.64 -21.43 -17.09
C HIS A 159 6.20 -22.81 -17.43
N GLU A 160 6.95 -23.42 -16.52
CA GLU A 160 7.52 -24.76 -16.68
C GLU A 160 6.45 -25.84 -16.51
N ALA A 161 5.46 -25.62 -15.62
CA ALA A 161 4.41 -26.57 -15.28
C ALA A 161 3.58 -27.04 -16.49
N TYR A 162 3.35 -26.17 -17.47
CA TYR A 162 2.58 -26.49 -18.69
C TYR A 162 3.43 -26.47 -19.96
N GLN A 163 4.73 -26.80 -19.88
CA GLN A 163 5.52 -27.03 -21.09
C GLN A 163 5.00 -28.22 -21.90
N PRO A 164 5.23 -28.26 -23.22
CA PRO A 164 4.76 -29.36 -24.07
C PRO A 164 5.19 -30.73 -23.51
N GLY A 165 4.20 -31.62 -23.34
CA GLY A 165 4.40 -32.98 -22.82
C GLY A 165 4.20 -33.14 -21.31
N THR A 166 3.93 -32.07 -20.55
CA THR A 166 3.57 -32.20 -19.14
C THR A 166 2.07 -32.52 -18.96
N VAL A 167 1.71 -33.00 -17.76
CA VAL A 167 0.31 -33.29 -17.40
C VAL A 167 -0.56 -32.03 -17.47
N ALA A 168 -0.09 -30.91 -16.91
CA ALA A 168 -0.82 -29.64 -16.99
C ALA A 168 -0.97 -29.13 -18.43
N TYR A 169 0.02 -29.33 -19.31
CA TYR A 169 -0.12 -28.95 -20.72
C TYR A 169 -1.32 -29.62 -21.39
N HIS A 170 -1.44 -30.94 -21.23
CA HIS A 170 -2.56 -31.68 -21.81
C HIS A 170 -3.91 -31.27 -21.23
N ARG A 171 -4.00 -31.12 -19.90
CA ARG A 171 -5.23 -30.70 -19.21
C ARG A 171 -5.66 -29.29 -19.57
N VAL A 172 -4.72 -28.35 -19.77
CA VAL A 172 -5.04 -26.98 -20.21
C VAL A 172 -5.61 -26.98 -21.63
N LEU A 173 -5.07 -27.79 -22.55
CA LEU A 173 -5.62 -27.87 -23.92
C LEU A 173 -7.00 -28.53 -23.96
N GLU A 174 -7.24 -29.52 -23.10
CA GLU A 174 -8.55 -30.16 -22.97
C GLU A 174 -9.62 -29.18 -22.47
N GLU A 175 -9.31 -28.40 -21.43
CA GLU A 175 -10.26 -27.47 -20.80
C GLU A 175 -10.49 -26.19 -21.62
N PHE A 176 -9.43 -25.63 -22.21
CA PHE A 176 -9.49 -24.30 -22.84
C PHE A 176 -9.38 -24.33 -24.37
N GLY A 177 -9.15 -25.49 -24.97
CA GLY A 177 -9.10 -25.69 -26.42
C GLY A 177 -7.67 -25.86 -26.97
N SER A 178 -7.54 -26.71 -27.99
CA SER A 178 -6.28 -26.98 -28.71
C SER A 178 -5.79 -25.81 -29.58
N ASP A 179 -6.67 -24.83 -29.84
CA ASP A 179 -6.37 -23.56 -30.52
C ASP A 179 -5.42 -22.64 -29.73
N LEU A 180 -5.06 -23.03 -28.51
CA LEU A 180 -4.16 -22.30 -27.63
C LEU A 180 -2.67 -22.58 -27.84
N THR A 181 -2.28 -23.29 -28.89
CA THR A 181 -0.87 -23.56 -29.18
C THR A 181 -0.26 -22.52 -30.11
N ASN A 182 0.98 -22.13 -29.85
CA ASN A 182 1.82 -21.39 -30.78
C ASN A 182 2.39 -22.35 -31.86
N GLU A 183 3.07 -21.80 -32.86
CA GLU A 183 3.71 -22.60 -33.93
C GLU A 183 4.75 -23.60 -33.39
N ASP A 184 5.42 -23.27 -32.27
CA ASP A 184 6.40 -24.11 -31.58
C ASP A 184 5.75 -25.15 -30.63
N LYS A 185 4.42 -25.28 -30.66
CA LYS A 185 3.60 -26.13 -29.78
C LYS A 185 3.56 -25.69 -28.31
N THR A 186 4.13 -24.55 -27.94
CA THR A 186 3.96 -24.00 -26.58
C THR A 186 2.60 -23.35 -26.41
N ILE A 187 2.13 -23.16 -25.17
CA ILE A 187 0.86 -22.48 -24.91
C ILE A 187 0.97 -20.98 -25.22
N ASN A 188 0.04 -20.47 -26.02
CA ASN A 188 -0.15 -19.05 -26.28
C ASN A 188 -0.74 -18.36 -25.04
N ARG A 189 0.16 -17.87 -24.17
CA ARG A 189 -0.18 -17.17 -22.92
C ARG A 189 -1.09 -15.95 -23.12
N ARG A 190 -0.98 -15.23 -24.23
CA ARG A 190 -1.87 -14.08 -24.52
C ARG A 190 -3.29 -14.54 -24.87
N ALA A 191 -3.43 -15.65 -25.60
CA ALA A 191 -4.74 -16.23 -25.88
C ALA A 191 -5.37 -16.84 -24.62
N LEU A 192 -4.59 -17.60 -23.85
CA LEU A 192 -5.04 -18.16 -22.56
C LEU A 192 -5.45 -17.04 -21.59
N GLY A 193 -4.60 -16.02 -21.44
CA GLY A 193 -4.88 -14.83 -20.63
C GLY A 193 -6.21 -14.19 -20.99
N ARG A 194 -6.51 -13.99 -22.28
CA ARG A 194 -7.81 -13.45 -22.72
C ARG A 194 -9.01 -14.32 -22.35
N LYS A 195 -8.84 -15.64 -22.24
CA LYS A 195 -9.90 -16.58 -21.82
C LYS A 195 -10.12 -16.58 -20.29
N VAL A 196 -9.08 -16.31 -19.50
CA VAL A 196 -9.15 -16.41 -18.02
C VAL A 196 -9.23 -15.07 -17.29
N PHE A 197 -8.65 -13.99 -17.83
CA PHE A 197 -8.69 -12.68 -17.18
C PHE A 197 -10.10 -12.09 -17.23
N GLY A 198 -10.60 -11.66 -16.07
CA GLY A 198 -11.95 -11.11 -15.93
C GLY A 198 -13.06 -12.15 -15.75
N ASN A 199 -12.74 -13.45 -15.79
CA ASN A 199 -13.68 -14.53 -15.54
C ASN A 199 -13.18 -15.40 -14.38
N LYS A 200 -13.84 -15.33 -13.23
CA LYS A 200 -13.40 -16.00 -11.99
C LYS A 200 -13.45 -17.51 -12.12
N GLU A 201 -14.48 -18.05 -12.77
CA GLU A 201 -14.68 -19.48 -12.97
C GLU A 201 -13.58 -20.08 -13.87
N ARG A 202 -13.26 -19.41 -14.97
CA ARG A 202 -12.20 -19.80 -15.91
C ARG A 202 -10.82 -19.66 -15.29
N LEU A 203 -10.57 -18.59 -14.53
CA LEU A 203 -9.32 -18.45 -13.79
C LEU A 203 -9.16 -19.59 -12.78
N LYS A 204 -10.24 -19.94 -12.05
CA LYS A 204 -10.23 -21.05 -11.10
C LYS A 204 -9.93 -22.39 -11.79
N ALA A 205 -10.56 -22.67 -12.93
CA ALA A 205 -10.30 -23.89 -13.69
C ALA A 205 -8.83 -24.01 -14.11
N LEU A 206 -8.21 -22.90 -14.53
CA LEU A 206 -6.77 -22.89 -14.85
C LEU A 206 -5.91 -23.13 -13.61
N THR A 207 -6.20 -22.45 -12.51
CA THR A 207 -5.41 -22.60 -11.28
C THR A 207 -5.55 -23.99 -10.65
N ASP A 208 -6.73 -24.61 -10.73
CA ASP A 208 -6.97 -25.99 -10.25
C ASP A 208 -6.15 -27.03 -11.03
N ILE A 209 -5.81 -26.73 -12.30
CA ILE A 209 -4.93 -27.58 -13.13
C ILE A 209 -3.46 -27.30 -12.82
N VAL A 210 -3.07 -26.02 -12.75
CA VAL A 210 -1.66 -25.62 -12.76
C VAL A 210 -1.03 -25.60 -11.37
N TRP A 211 -1.75 -25.18 -10.33
CA TRP A 211 -1.18 -25.05 -8.98
C TRP A 211 -0.67 -26.35 -8.37
N PRO A 212 -1.36 -27.50 -8.51
CA PRO A 212 -0.82 -28.77 -8.04
C PRO A 212 0.53 -29.12 -8.68
N GLU A 213 0.68 -28.89 -9.98
CA GLU A 213 1.92 -29.15 -10.71
C GLU A 213 3.05 -28.20 -10.27
N ILE A 214 2.75 -26.92 -10.05
CA ILE A 214 3.75 -25.97 -9.49
C ILE A 214 4.19 -26.44 -8.10
N ALA A 215 3.25 -26.86 -7.24
CA ALA A 215 3.59 -27.33 -5.89
C ALA A 215 4.53 -28.55 -5.92
N LEU A 216 4.36 -29.47 -6.88
CA LEU A 216 5.28 -30.58 -7.09
C LEU A 216 6.68 -30.08 -7.49
N LEU A 217 6.76 -29.16 -8.46
CA LEU A 217 8.04 -28.56 -8.88
C LEU A 217 8.74 -27.83 -7.73
N VAL A 218 8.00 -27.11 -6.89
CA VAL A 218 8.53 -26.43 -5.71
C VAL A 218 9.10 -27.45 -4.72
N LYS A 219 8.37 -28.51 -4.41
CA LYS A 219 8.84 -29.59 -3.53
C LYS A 219 10.12 -30.25 -4.07
N ASP A 220 10.19 -30.46 -5.37
CA ASP A 220 11.38 -31.01 -6.03
C ASP A 220 12.58 -30.06 -5.94
N LYS A 221 12.37 -28.76 -6.12
CA LYS A 221 13.42 -27.74 -5.95
C LYS A 221 13.90 -27.62 -4.51
N ILE A 222 13.00 -27.72 -3.52
CA ILE A 222 13.37 -27.75 -2.09
C ILE A 222 14.21 -28.99 -1.78
N ARG A 223 13.81 -30.16 -2.31
CA ARG A 223 14.56 -31.42 -2.16
C ARG A 223 15.95 -31.32 -2.79
N GLN A 224 16.05 -30.79 -4.00
CA GLN A 224 17.33 -30.55 -4.66
C GLN A 224 18.22 -29.61 -3.84
N ALA A 225 17.66 -28.50 -3.34
CA ALA A 225 18.40 -27.57 -2.49
C ALA A 225 18.94 -28.23 -1.20
N LYS A 226 18.18 -29.18 -0.63
CA LYS A 226 18.64 -29.99 0.50
C LYS A 226 19.83 -30.86 0.15
N GLU A 227 19.77 -31.54 -0.99
CA GLU A 227 20.87 -32.38 -1.52
C GLU A 227 22.13 -31.54 -1.79
N ASP A 228 21.95 -30.30 -2.26
CA ASP A 228 23.02 -29.32 -2.48
C ASP A 228 23.54 -28.67 -1.17
N GLY A 229 23.06 -29.11 0.00
CA GLY A 229 23.48 -28.62 1.31
C GLY A 229 23.07 -27.19 1.64
N LYS A 230 22.04 -26.66 0.97
CA LYS A 230 21.52 -25.31 1.23
C LYS A 230 20.85 -25.24 2.60
N GLN A 231 21.02 -24.09 3.26
CA GLN A 231 20.47 -23.85 4.60
C GLN A 231 19.10 -23.18 4.55
N VAL A 232 18.85 -22.32 3.55
CA VAL A 232 17.61 -21.54 3.45
C VAL A 232 17.09 -21.56 2.01
N CYS A 233 15.79 -21.79 1.86
CA CYS A 233 15.06 -21.68 0.60
C CYS A 233 14.03 -20.56 0.69
N VAL A 234 13.87 -19.77 -0.37
CA VAL A 234 12.83 -18.76 -0.48
C VAL A 234 11.89 -19.14 -1.62
N VAL A 235 10.67 -19.55 -1.27
CA VAL A 235 9.59 -19.81 -2.23
C VAL A 235 8.93 -18.48 -2.57
N ASP A 236 9.31 -17.93 -3.71
CA ASP A 236 8.86 -16.62 -4.21
C ASP A 236 7.56 -16.78 -5.01
N ALA A 237 6.41 -16.63 -4.34
CA ALA A 237 5.10 -16.90 -4.92
C ALA A 237 4.09 -15.78 -4.59
N ALA A 238 3.60 -15.07 -5.61
CA ALA A 238 2.57 -14.04 -5.43
C ALA A 238 1.21 -14.60 -4.98
N VAL A 239 0.98 -15.90 -5.18
CA VAL A 239 -0.27 -16.61 -4.86
C VAL A 239 -0.10 -17.62 -3.73
N LEU A 240 0.97 -17.52 -2.93
CA LEU A 240 1.31 -18.50 -1.88
C LEU A 240 0.10 -18.78 -0.95
N LEU A 241 -0.57 -17.71 -0.51
CA LEU A 241 -1.69 -17.78 0.44
C LEU A 241 -2.96 -18.25 -0.27
N GLU A 242 -3.25 -17.70 -1.44
CA GLU A 242 -4.41 -18.07 -2.27
C GLU A 242 -4.39 -19.54 -2.69
N ALA A 243 -3.21 -20.08 -2.96
CA ALA A 243 -3.01 -21.46 -3.38
C ALA A 243 -2.90 -22.44 -2.20
N GLY A 244 -2.93 -21.95 -0.96
CA GLY A 244 -2.85 -22.78 0.25
C GLY A 244 -1.49 -23.46 0.42
N TRP A 245 -0.41 -22.86 -0.07
CA TRP A 245 0.95 -23.41 -0.06
C TRP A 245 1.72 -23.15 1.24
N THR A 246 1.02 -22.69 2.28
CA THR A 246 1.63 -22.39 3.59
C THR A 246 2.11 -23.65 4.31
N ASP A 247 1.61 -24.83 3.94
CA ASP A 247 2.06 -26.13 4.46
C ASP A 247 3.44 -26.55 3.92
N MET A 248 3.95 -25.90 2.88
CA MET A 248 5.26 -26.18 2.29
C MET A 248 6.38 -25.29 2.83
N VAL A 249 6.07 -24.37 3.75
CA VAL A 249 7.01 -23.37 4.28
C VAL A 249 6.95 -23.31 5.80
N HIS A 250 8.05 -22.95 6.46
CA HIS A 250 8.08 -22.77 7.91
C HIS A 250 7.55 -21.40 8.32
N GLU A 251 7.81 -20.38 7.48
CA GLU A 251 7.39 -19.01 7.70
C GLU A 251 6.83 -18.37 6.43
N VAL A 252 5.84 -17.51 6.60
CA VAL A 252 5.28 -16.66 5.57
C VAL A 252 5.77 -15.22 5.75
N TRP A 253 6.47 -14.71 4.75
CA TRP A 253 6.92 -13.33 4.66
C TRP A 253 6.06 -12.58 3.65
N VAL A 254 5.36 -11.54 4.09
CA VAL A 254 4.45 -10.74 3.25
C VAL A 254 5.05 -9.38 2.96
N THR A 255 5.14 -9.01 1.68
CA THR A 255 5.55 -7.68 1.26
C THR A 255 4.32 -6.81 0.93
N ILE A 256 4.18 -5.67 1.59
CA ILE A 256 3.05 -4.74 1.40
C ILE A 256 3.48 -3.34 0.95
N ILE A 257 2.59 -2.71 0.18
CA ILE A 257 2.57 -1.27 -0.07
C ILE A 257 1.20 -0.76 0.39
N PRO A 258 1.12 0.25 1.28
CA PRO A 258 -0.14 0.73 1.82
C PRO A 258 -1.17 1.13 0.77
N ASP A 259 -2.44 0.76 0.98
CA ASP A 259 -3.56 1.02 0.05
C ASP A 259 -3.81 2.51 -0.24
N GLU A 260 -3.35 3.42 0.62
CA GLU A 260 -3.57 4.86 0.47
C GLU A 260 -2.96 5.40 -0.84
N GLU A 261 -1.88 4.78 -1.33
CA GLU A 261 -1.30 5.06 -2.64
C GLU A 261 -2.24 4.65 -3.78
N VAL A 262 -2.83 3.45 -3.72
CA VAL A 262 -3.72 2.93 -4.76
C VAL A 262 -5.04 3.71 -4.83
N LYS A 263 -5.59 4.14 -3.68
CA LYS A 263 -6.85 4.89 -3.62
C LYS A 263 -6.74 6.32 -4.15
N LEU A 264 -5.61 6.99 -3.92
CA LEU A 264 -5.36 8.33 -4.48
C LEU A 264 -5.34 8.29 -6.02
N TYR A 265 -4.91 7.15 -6.61
CA TYR A 265 -4.82 6.98 -8.07
C TYR A 265 -6.21 7.00 -8.66
N PHE A 266 -7.09 6.17 -8.10
CA PHE A 266 -8.47 6.07 -8.51
C PHE A 266 -9.17 7.42 -8.42
N TYR A 267 -8.99 8.16 -7.32
CA TYR A 267 -9.59 9.47 -7.16
C TYR A 267 -9.09 10.47 -8.21
N LEU A 268 -7.78 10.54 -8.43
CA LEU A 268 -7.19 11.46 -9.41
C LEU A 268 -7.59 11.08 -10.84
N HIS A 269 -7.50 9.81 -11.25
CA HIS A 269 -7.83 9.36 -12.60
C HIS A 269 -9.32 9.48 -12.93
N THR A 270 -10.21 9.07 -12.03
CA THR A 270 -11.68 9.18 -12.27
C THR A 270 -12.13 10.63 -12.38
N HIS A 271 -11.51 11.54 -11.61
CA HIS A 271 -11.88 12.96 -11.61
C HIS A 271 -11.13 13.79 -12.67
N THR A 272 -10.01 13.30 -13.21
CA THR A 272 -9.39 13.88 -14.43
C THR A 272 -10.11 13.43 -15.70
N HIS A 273 -10.54 12.17 -15.80
CA HIS A 273 -11.29 11.68 -16.97
C HIS A 273 -12.70 12.27 -17.09
N GLN A 274 -13.34 12.67 -15.98
CA GLN A 274 -14.62 13.40 -16.04
C GLN A 274 -14.50 14.86 -16.56
N LYS A 275 -13.29 15.38 -16.79
CA LYS A 275 -13.07 16.74 -17.33
C LYS A 275 -12.42 16.79 -18.71
N THR A 276 -12.12 15.66 -19.33
CA THR A 276 -11.55 15.59 -20.68
C THR A 276 -12.55 15.01 -21.66
N TYR A 277 -13.57 15.79 -22.03
CA TYR A 277 -14.18 15.75 -23.37
C TYR A 277 -14.82 17.11 -23.67
N THR A 278 -14.10 17.94 -24.42
CA THR A 278 -14.54 18.41 -25.74
C THR A 278 -13.38 19.22 -26.32
N SER A 279 -12.71 18.61 -27.29
CA SER A 279 -12.15 19.35 -28.41
C SER A 279 -13.20 20.38 -28.85
N LEU A 280 -12.78 21.64 -28.89
CA LEU A 280 -13.51 22.70 -29.57
C LEU A 280 -13.62 22.32 -31.05
N ASP A 281 -14.69 21.62 -31.41
CA ASP A 281 -15.25 21.75 -32.74
C ASP A 281 -15.98 23.08 -32.79
N CYS A 282 -15.42 23.94 -33.64
CA CYS A 282 -15.89 25.27 -33.92
C CYS A 282 -17.20 25.18 -34.72
N SER A 283 -18.35 25.33 -34.05
CA SER A 283 -19.56 25.82 -34.72
C SER A 283 -20.54 26.48 -33.75
N VAL A 284 -20.76 27.75 -34.07
CA VAL A 284 -21.78 28.70 -33.62
C VAL A 284 -23.14 28.06 -33.32
N SER A 285 -23.68 28.30 -32.11
CA SER A 285 -25.08 28.71 -31.91
C SER A 285 -25.34 29.11 -30.46
N GLN A 286 -25.83 30.34 -30.27
CA GLN A 286 -26.31 30.89 -29.00
C GLN A 286 -27.57 30.15 -28.51
N ARG A 287 -27.67 29.84 -27.21
CA ARG A 287 -28.90 30.03 -26.41
C ARG A 287 -28.68 29.80 -24.91
N GLN A 288 -29.27 30.71 -24.14
CA GLN A 288 -29.30 30.79 -22.68
C GLN A 288 -29.74 29.49 -21.98
N LYS A 289 -29.15 29.18 -20.81
CA LYS A 289 -29.88 28.69 -19.63
C LYS A 289 -29.05 28.68 -18.32
N SER A 290 -29.59 29.43 -17.36
CA SER A 290 -29.68 29.23 -15.88
C SER A 290 -28.45 29.17 -14.96
N SER A 291 -28.47 30.11 -14.01
CA SER A 291 -27.51 30.41 -12.93
C SER A 291 -27.78 29.64 -11.62
N LYS A 292 -27.63 28.32 -11.59
CA LYS A 292 -27.76 27.56 -10.31
C LYS A 292 -26.62 26.60 -9.94
N ASN A 293 -25.66 26.33 -10.84
CA ASN A 293 -24.62 25.33 -10.57
C ASN A 293 -23.21 25.86 -10.24
N ARG A 294 -22.99 27.17 -10.18
CA ARG A 294 -21.64 27.71 -9.90
C ARG A 294 -21.19 27.61 -8.44
N ASN A 295 -22.11 27.58 -7.48
CA ASN A 295 -21.74 27.58 -6.05
C ASN A 295 -21.37 26.21 -5.49
N ASN A 296 -21.87 25.10 -6.04
CA ASN A 296 -21.48 23.76 -5.61
C ASN A 296 -20.09 23.35 -6.13
N THR A 297 -19.74 23.76 -7.36
CA THR A 297 -18.44 23.43 -7.96
C THR A 297 -17.29 24.19 -7.30
N VAL A 298 -17.51 25.45 -6.88
CA VAL A 298 -16.49 26.27 -6.19
C VAL A 298 -16.27 25.79 -4.75
N LYS A 299 -17.33 25.31 -4.07
CA LYS A 299 -17.22 24.79 -2.71
C LYS A 299 -16.43 23.46 -2.66
N GLN A 300 -16.73 22.53 -3.57
CA GLN A 300 -15.94 21.30 -3.72
C GLN A 300 -14.49 21.54 -4.11
N PHE A 301 -14.21 22.56 -4.95
CA PHE A 301 -12.84 22.89 -5.33
C PHE A 301 -12.03 23.43 -4.14
N ASN A 302 -12.65 24.24 -3.27
CA ASN A 302 -12.02 24.75 -2.04
C ASN A 302 -11.79 23.66 -0.99
N ASP A 303 -12.70 22.68 -0.86
CA ASP A 303 -12.52 21.57 0.08
C ASP A 303 -11.37 20.64 -0.36
N VAL A 304 -11.22 20.42 -1.68
CA VAL A 304 -10.08 19.68 -2.26
C VAL A 304 -8.78 20.44 -2.08
N TYR A 305 -8.77 21.76 -2.32
CA TYR A 305 -7.58 22.59 -2.11
C TYR A 305 -7.17 22.64 -0.63
N MET A 306 -8.11 22.83 0.30
CA MET A 306 -7.83 22.88 1.74
C MET A 306 -7.38 21.53 2.32
N PHE A 307 -7.89 20.42 1.82
CA PHE A 307 -7.44 19.08 2.22
C PHE A 307 -6.01 18.80 1.74
N PHE A 308 -5.70 19.19 0.50
CA PHE A 308 -4.37 19.05 -0.08
C PHE A 308 -3.36 20.00 0.59
N PHE A 309 -3.75 21.26 0.82
CA PHE A 309 -2.92 22.29 1.43
C PHE A 309 -2.57 21.93 2.89
N ASN A 310 -3.54 21.48 3.71
CA ASN A 310 -3.23 21.12 5.10
C ASN A 310 -2.32 19.90 5.24
N LYS A 311 -2.41 18.90 4.35
CA LYS A 311 -1.55 17.70 4.43
C LYS A 311 -0.16 17.92 3.83
N VAL A 312 -0.05 18.63 2.71
CA VAL A 312 1.25 18.92 2.08
C VAL A 312 2.03 19.96 2.91
N PHE A 313 1.34 20.94 3.51
CA PHE A 313 1.99 21.92 4.39
C PHE A 313 2.49 21.28 5.70
N PHE A 314 1.77 20.30 6.25
CA PHE A 314 2.23 19.53 7.42
C PHE A 314 3.53 18.77 7.15
N PHE A 315 3.71 18.25 5.93
CA PHE A 315 4.93 17.55 5.53
C PHE A 315 6.11 18.50 5.24
N CYS A 316 5.83 19.65 4.62
CA CYS A 316 6.85 20.66 4.31
C CYS A 316 7.33 21.45 5.55
N SER A 317 6.49 21.54 6.58
CA SER A 317 6.82 22.22 7.85
C SER A 317 7.85 21.48 8.71
N GLN A 318 8.14 20.20 8.41
CA GLN A 318 9.05 19.36 9.19
C GLN A 318 10.46 19.25 8.58
N THR A 319 10.71 19.83 7.40
CA THR A 319 11.99 19.69 6.65
C THR A 319 12.62 21.02 6.21
N LEU A 320 12.43 22.11 6.95
CA LEU A 320 13.10 23.39 6.66
C LEU A 320 13.97 23.89 7.81
N ASN A 321 15.20 23.40 7.85
CA ASN A 321 16.36 24.23 8.16
C ASN A 321 17.41 23.90 7.10
N TYR A 322 17.79 24.87 6.27
CA TYR A 322 19.07 25.03 5.55
C TYR A 322 18.87 25.92 4.31
N LEU A 323 19.25 27.19 4.44
CA LEU A 323 19.08 28.29 3.49
C LEU A 323 19.92 28.17 2.20
N ILE A 324 20.79 27.16 2.08
CA ILE A 324 21.85 27.07 1.06
C ILE A 324 21.41 26.34 -0.22
N TYR A 325 20.44 25.41 -0.14
CA TYR A 325 19.96 24.67 -1.33
C TYR A 325 19.05 25.48 -2.26
N ARG A 326 18.56 26.64 -1.80
CA ARG A 326 17.61 27.48 -2.53
C ARG A 326 18.23 28.20 -3.73
N LEU A 327 19.54 28.46 -3.73
CA LEU A 327 20.22 29.08 -4.87
C LEU A 327 20.61 28.06 -5.95
N TYR A 328 21.08 26.88 -5.55
CA TYR A 328 21.54 25.86 -6.51
C TYR A 328 20.38 25.25 -7.33
N PHE A 329 19.23 25.02 -6.69
CA PHE A 329 18.05 24.48 -7.37
C PHE A 329 17.46 25.49 -8.38
N PHE A 330 17.56 26.79 -8.09
CA PHE A 330 17.03 27.84 -8.96
C PHE A 330 17.88 28.02 -10.23
N VAL A 331 19.21 27.87 -10.15
CA VAL A 331 20.12 28.11 -11.29
C VAL A 331 20.07 26.97 -12.32
N VAL A 332 19.95 25.72 -11.88
CA VAL A 332 19.93 24.55 -12.79
C VAL A 332 18.59 24.46 -13.56
N VAL A 333 17.47 24.81 -12.92
CA VAL A 333 16.14 24.77 -13.55
C VAL A 333 15.94 25.94 -14.53
N PHE A 334 16.53 27.11 -14.27
CA PHE A 334 16.42 28.26 -15.16
C PHE A 334 17.22 28.11 -16.47
N TRP A 335 18.34 27.37 -16.43
CA TRP A 335 19.19 27.18 -17.62
C TRP A 335 18.57 26.21 -18.64
N PHE A 336 17.87 25.17 -18.18
CA PHE A 336 17.18 24.23 -19.05
C PHE A 336 15.96 24.84 -19.76
N TYR A 337 15.31 25.84 -19.15
CA TYR A 337 14.08 26.43 -19.67
C TYR A 337 14.30 27.47 -20.79
N PHE A 338 15.51 28.05 -20.91
CA PHE A 338 15.77 29.15 -21.83
C PHE A 338 16.44 28.74 -23.16
N CYS A 339 17.00 27.53 -23.26
CA CYS A 339 17.70 27.08 -24.47
C CYS A 339 16.82 26.34 -25.50
N PHE A 340 15.55 26.03 -25.18
CA PHE A 340 14.73 25.14 -26.01
C PHE A 340 13.29 25.63 -26.21
N LEU A 341 13.08 26.85 -26.72
CA LEU A 341 11.85 27.28 -27.43
C LEU A 341 11.98 28.74 -27.90
N PRO A 342 12.04 29.04 -29.21
CA PRO A 342 11.90 30.40 -29.70
C PRO A 342 10.43 30.73 -29.95
N LYS A 343 10.06 31.95 -29.51
CA LYS A 343 8.86 32.73 -29.88
C LYS A 343 7.49 32.17 -29.48
N LEU A 344 7.01 32.64 -28.32
CA LEU A 344 5.59 32.98 -28.11
C LEU A 344 5.51 34.01 -26.98
N THR A 345 5.39 35.28 -27.36
CA THR A 345 5.02 36.39 -26.48
C THR A 345 3.54 36.29 -26.12
N LEU A 346 3.24 35.86 -24.89
CA LEU A 346 1.92 36.02 -24.28
C LEU A 346 2.06 36.56 -22.86
N LYS A 347 1.26 37.59 -22.58
CA LYS A 347 1.20 38.39 -21.36
C LYS A 347 1.22 37.55 -20.09
N THR A 348 2.16 37.87 -19.22
CA THR A 348 2.31 37.40 -17.86
C THR A 348 1.25 37.99 -16.96
N GLU A 349 0.35 37.16 -16.42
CA GLU A 349 -0.26 37.39 -15.11
C GLU A 349 -0.79 36.05 -14.56
N LYS A 350 -0.23 35.63 -13.42
CA LYS A 350 -0.69 34.55 -12.51
C LYS A 350 -0.73 33.11 -13.05
N LEU A 351 0.42 32.47 -13.25
CA LEU A 351 0.55 31.00 -13.19
C LEU A 351 1.90 30.59 -12.61
N GLY A 352 2.05 30.68 -11.28
CA GLY A 352 3.26 30.31 -10.55
C GLY A 352 3.17 29.03 -9.71
N CYS A 353 2.06 28.28 -9.76
CA CYS A 353 1.82 27.11 -8.87
C CYS A 353 1.68 25.76 -9.59
N TYR A 354 1.82 25.68 -10.90
CA TYR A 354 1.46 24.46 -11.65
C TYR A 354 2.62 23.49 -11.90
N SER A 355 3.87 23.87 -11.69
CA SER A 355 5.02 22.98 -11.95
C SER A 355 5.46 22.16 -10.72
N THR A 356 5.31 22.72 -9.51
CA THR A 356 5.62 22.02 -8.25
C THR A 356 4.55 21.03 -7.80
N CYS A 357 3.27 21.26 -8.12
CA CYS A 357 2.20 20.27 -7.84
C CYS A 357 2.29 19.02 -8.72
N VAL A 358 2.80 19.13 -9.95
CA VAL A 358 2.92 17.97 -10.85
C VAL A 358 4.08 17.06 -10.44
N SER A 359 5.13 17.61 -9.82
CA SER A 359 6.27 16.81 -9.32
C SER A 359 5.94 16.05 -8.02
N LEU A 360 5.03 16.56 -7.18
CA LEU A 360 4.63 15.91 -5.93
C LEU A 360 3.62 14.77 -6.11
N VAL A 361 2.87 14.76 -7.23
CA VAL A 361 1.88 13.72 -7.55
C VAL A 361 2.55 12.43 -8.08
N VAL A 362 3.82 12.50 -8.47
CA VAL A 362 4.58 11.34 -9.00
C VAL A 362 4.93 10.32 -7.90
N PHE A 363 4.93 10.72 -6.62
CA PHE A 363 5.34 9.82 -5.53
C PHE A 363 4.26 8.87 -5.02
N PHE A 364 2.99 9.07 -5.38
CA PHE A 364 1.87 8.40 -4.69
C PHE A 364 1.34 7.14 -5.38
N PHE A 365 1.96 6.65 -6.46
CA PHE A 365 1.42 5.53 -7.26
C PHE A 365 2.38 4.38 -7.46
N GLN A 366 3.20 4.05 -6.46
CA GLN A 366 4.31 3.14 -6.71
C GLN A 366 3.85 1.76 -7.19
N ALA A 367 2.79 1.17 -6.63
CA ALA A 367 2.33 -0.16 -7.08
C ALA A 367 1.79 -0.15 -8.52
N VAL A 368 0.89 0.77 -8.86
CA VAL A 368 0.29 0.87 -10.21
C VAL A 368 1.36 1.26 -11.23
N THR A 369 2.16 2.30 -10.95
CA THR A 369 3.26 2.75 -11.81
C THR A 369 4.29 1.66 -12.03
N ARG A 370 4.70 0.93 -10.97
CA ARG A 370 5.63 -0.20 -11.12
C ARG A 370 5.06 -1.29 -12.01
N ILE A 371 3.76 -1.59 -11.93
CA ILE A 371 3.12 -2.60 -12.80
C ILE A 371 3.04 -2.11 -14.25
N THR A 372 2.61 -0.87 -14.48
CA THR A 372 2.45 -0.33 -15.84
C THR A 372 3.80 -0.18 -16.53
N GLU A 373 4.82 0.33 -15.85
CA GLU A 373 6.18 0.49 -16.40
C GLU A 373 6.87 -0.85 -16.66
N ARG A 374 6.76 -1.81 -15.72
CA ARG A 374 7.40 -3.12 -15.85
C ARG A 374 6.73 -4.00 -16.90
N ASP A 375 5.40 -4.05 -16.90
CA ASP A 375 4.65 -5.01 -17.72
C ASP A 375 4.10 -4.40 -19.01
N GLY A 376 4.23 -3.08 -19.20
CA GLY A 376 3.71 -2.37 -20.37
C GLY A 376 2.18 -2.42 -20.49
N VAL A 377 1.48 -2.53 -19.36
CA VAL A 377 0.01 -2.65 -19.31
C VAL A 377 -0.67 -1.32 -19.00
N SER A 378 -1.96 -1.21 -19.31
CA SER A 378 -2.76 -0.05 -18.92
C SER A 378 -2.90 0.03 -17.40
N SER A 379 -3.08 1.23 -16.87
CA SER A 379 -3.33 1.42 -15.43
C SER A 379 -4.63 0.76 -14.96
N GLU A 380 -5.63 0.65 -15.83
CA GLU A 380 -6.88 -0.04 -15.56
C GLU A 380 -6.66 -1.55 -15.40
N ASP A 381 -5.78 -2.13 -16.23
CA ASP A 381 -5.37 -3.53 -16.09
C ASP A 381 -4.55 -3.76 -14.82
N ALA A 382 -3.63 -2.83 -14.49
CA ALA A 382 -2.86 -2.88 -13.26
C ALA A 382 -3.77 -2.83 -12.02
N LEU A 383 -4.79 -1.98 -12.02
CA LEU A 383 -5.80 -1.92 -10.95
C LEU A 383 -6.63 -3.19 -10.86
N ARG A 384 -7.09 -3.75 -11.99
CA ARG A 384 -7.83 -5.02 -12.01
C ARG A 384 -7.01 -6.16 -11.39
N ARG A 385 -5.70 -6.21 -11.65
CA ARG A 385 -4.79 -7.17 -11.03
C ARG A 385 -4.72 -7.00 -9.52
N LEU A 386 -4.52 -5.77 -9.03
CA LEU A 386 -4.52 -5.49 -7.59
C LEU A 386 -5.84 -5.88 -6.92
N GLN A 387 -6.98 -5.64 -7.57
CA GLN A 387 -8.31 -5.97 -7.06
C GLN A 387 -8.62 -7.47 -7.05
N SER A 388 -7.97 -8.26 -7.92
CA SER A 388 -8.14 -9.71 -7.94
C SER A 388 -7.37 -10.46 -6.84
N GLN A 389 -6.42 -9.78 -6.20
CA GLN A 389 -5.56 -10.36 -5.15
C GLN A 389 -6.19 -10.17 -3.77
N TRP A 390 -5.71 -10.92 -2.78
CA TRP A 390 -6.08 -10.67 -1.39
C TRP A 390 -5.66 -9.26 -0.96
N SER A 391 -6.47 -8.63 -0.12
CA SER A 391 -6.13 -7.33 0.47
C SER A 391 -4.89 -7.45 1.38
N ASN A 392 -4.14 -6.36 1.54
CA ASN A 392 -2.99 -6.35 2.45
C ASN A 392 -3.36 -6.82 3.86
N ALA A 393 -4.52 -6.41 4.38
CA ALA A 393 -4.99 -6.82 5.71
C ALA A 393 -5.14 -8.34 5.82
N LYS A 394 -5.73 -8.98 4.80
CA LYS A 394 -5.92 -10.44 4.76
C LYS A 394 -4.58 -11.18 4.61
N GLN A 395 -3.63 -10.63 3.83
CA GLN A 395 -2.30 -11.23 3.72
C GLN A 395 -1.52 -11.14 5.03
N VAL A 396 -1.56 -9.98 5.70
CA VAL A 396 -0.88 -9.73 6.98
C VAL A 396 -1.38 -10.64 8.10
N GLU A 397 -2.67 -10.98 8.11
CA GLU A 397 -3.24 -11.94 9.08
C GLU A 397 -2.56 -13.32 9.04
N HIS A 398 -2.02 -13.71 7.88
CA HIS A 398 -1.35 -15.00 7.68
C HIS A 398 0.18 -14.87 7.68
N ALA A 399 0.71 -13.70 8.02
CA ALA A 399 2.14 -13.41 7.96
C ALA A 399 2.84 -13.74 9.29
N ASN A 400 4.01 -14.36 9.19
CA ASN A 400 4.99 -14.42 10.28
C ASN A 400 5.82 -13.14 10.30
N VAL A 401 6.21 -12.63 9.12
CA VAL A 401 6.99 -11.41 8.96
C VAL A 401 6.34 -10.52 7.91
N VAL A 402 6.26 -9.22 8.18
CA VAL A 402 5.78 -8.23 7.21
C VAL A 402 6.91 -7.28 6.84
N LEU A 403 7.08 -7.06 5.53
CA LEU A 403 8.05 -6.15 4.93
C LEU A 403 7.33 -5.09 4.10
N SER A 404 7.94 -3.92 3.97
CA SER A 404 7.43 -2.86 3.10
C SER A 404 8.54 -2.17 2.31
N THR A 405 8.27 -1.95 1.03
CA THR A 405 9.16 -1.22 0.10
C THR A 405 8.70 0.22 -0.13
N LEU A 406 7.97 0.78 0.85
CA LEU A 406 7.44 2.14 0.82
C LEU A 406 8.56 3.20 0.81
N TRP A 407 9.63 2.95 1.57
CA TRP A 407 10.76 3.87 1.73
C TRP A 407 11.94 3.47 0.85
N GLU A 408 13.05 4.20 1.00
CA GLU A 408 14.28 3.95 0.28
C GLU A 408 14.78 2.50 0.41
N PRO A 409 15.50 1.98 -0.60
CA PRO A 409 15.98 0.60 -0.60
C PRO A 409 16.77 0.21 0.65
N GLU A 410 17.50 1.14 1.27
CA GLU A 410 18.25 0.90 2.51
C GLU A 410 17.35 0.57 3.70
N VAL A 411 16.19 1.22 3.80
CA VAL A 411 15.19 0.94 4.85
C VAL A 411 14.64 -0.47 4.65
N THR A 412 14.36 -0.87 3.41
CA THR A 412 13.94 -2.24 3.09
C THR A 412 15.02 -3.27 3.48
N ARG A 413 16.30 -2.99 3.18
CA ARG A 413 17.42 -3.87 3.58
C ARG A 413 17.55 -3.99 5.09
N LYS A 414 17.32 -2.90 5.84
CA LYS A 414 17.30 -2.94 7.32
C LYS A 414 16.17 -3.82 7.85
N GLN A 415 14.98 -3.76 7.24
CA GLN A 415 13.87 -4.64 7.59
C GLN A 415 14.24 -6.12 7.34
N VAL A 416 14.76 -6.45 6.15
CA VAL A 416 15.18 -7.83 5.83
C VAL A 416 16.24 -8.34 6.81
N ARG A 417 17.25 -7.52 7.13
CA ARG A 417 18.29 -7.89 8.10
C ARG A 417 17.77 -8.10 9.52
N ARG A 418 16.65 -7.47 9.89
CA ARG A 418 16.00 -7.66 11.19
C ARG A 418 15.26 -9.00 11.26
N SER A 419 14.85 -9.51 10.10
CA SER A 419 14.09 -10.76 9.96
C SER A 419 14.98 -12.01 9.88
N LEU A 420 16.29 -11.82 9.70
CA LEU A 420 17.32 -12.86 9.74
C LEU A 420 17.93 -12.90 11.14
#